data_AF-A0A0H3LHD2-F1
#
_entry.id   AF-A0A0H3LHD2-F1
#
_cell.length_a   1.000
_cell.length_b   1.000
_cell.length_c   1.000
_cell.angle_alpha   90.00
_cell.angle_beta   90.00
_cell.angle_gamma   90.00
#
_symmetry.space_group_name_H-M   'P 1'
#
loop_
_entity.id
_entity.type
_entity.pdbx_description
1 polymer ?
#
loop_
_entity_poly.entity_id
_entity_poly.type
_entity_poly.pdbx_seq_one_letter_code
_entity_poly.pdbx_strand_id
1 'polypeptide(L)'
;MKPRAALQSKDEQRSSRTLYAWDLLIGVQDLTRQGVLRLRRPGTEAFLGDEKMAAPPVTTLRELEAVAYQFSNRRIDDLDALRKWLAVPVAPGPSLGGARPKANFTDTDGSLWIGKFPARDDDRDVGAWEYAVHQLAQAAGVADGLHYRGGQP
;
A
#
# COMPACT_ATOMS: atom_id res chain seq x y z
N MET A 1 -7.55 -4.82 3.31
CA MET A 1 -8.75 -5.44 2.69
C MET A 1 -9.86 -5.82 3.67
N LYS A 2 -9.61 -6.51 4.80
CA LYS A 2 -10.66 -6.80 5.82
C LYS A 2 -11.43 -5.55 6.30
N PRO A 3 -10.76 -4.41 6.61
CA PRO A 3 -11.48 -3.19 6.98
C PRO A 3 -12.36 -2.62 5.85
N ARG A 4 -11.89 -2.71 4.59
CA ARG A 4 -12.64 -2.27 3.41
C ARG A 4 -13.92 -3.09 3.20
N ALA A 5 -13.81 -4.42 3.25
CA ALA A 5 -14.97 -5.30 3.12
C ALA A 5 -16.00 -5.10 4.25
N ALA A 6 -15.54 -4.86 5.47
CA ALA A 6 -16.42 -4.57 6.60
C ALA A 6 -17.16 -3.23 6.43
N LEU A 7 -16.48 -2.20 5.93
CA LEU A 7 -17.12 -0.91 5.59
C LEU A 7 -18.11 -1.03 4.44
N GLN A 8 -17.75 -1.74 3.37
CA GLN A 8 -18.64 -2.00 2.24
C GLN A 8 -19.89 -2.77 2.67
N SER A 9 -19.74 -3.79 3.52
CA SER A 9 -20.88 -4.56 4.05
C SER A 9 -21.80 -3.67 4.90
N LYS A 10 -21.25 -2.75 5.70
CA LYS A 10 -22.03 -1.76 6.45
C LYS A 10 -22.78 -0.79 5.53
N ASP A 11 -22.11 -0.26 4.51
CA ASP A 11 -22.70 0.68 3.54
C ASP A 11 -23.83 0.02 2.73
N GLU A 12 -23.65 -1.25 2.38
CA GLU A 12 -24.63 -2.04 1.62
C GLU A 12 -25.72 -2.68 2.50
N GLN A 13 -25.71 -2.45 3.82
CA GLN A 13 -26.60 -3.10 4.79
C GLN A 13 -26.60 -4.64 4.69
N ARG A 14 -25.44 -5.24 4.42
CA ARG A 14 -25.24 -6.68 4.33
C ARG A 14 -24.43 -7.21 5.50
N SER A 15 -24.63 -8.48 5.84
CA SER A 15 -23.78 -9.15 6.83
C SER A 15 -22.34 -9.22 6.35
N SER A 16 -21.39 -9.04 7.27
CA SER A 16 -19.96 -9.13 6.96
C SER A 16 -19.63 -10.52 6.41
N ARG A 17 -19.06 -10.55 5.21
CA ARG A 17 -18.62 -11.78 4.53
C ARG A 17 -17.26 -12.23 5.03
N THR A 18 -17.08 -13.54 5.24
CA THR A 18 -15.76 -14.15 5.44
C THR A 18 -14.92 -13.98 4.17
N LEU A 19 -13.77 -13.33 4.29
CA LEU A 19 -12.81 -13.18 3.19
C LEU A 19 -11.86 -14.38 3.14
N TYR A 20 -11.74 -14.99 1.97
CA TYR A 20 -10.78 -16.06 1.70
C TYR A 20 -9.53 -15.51 1.00
N ALA A 21 -8.49 -16.34 0.88
CA ALA A 21 -7.25 -15.98 0.20
C ALA A 21 -7.50 -15.49 -1.24
N TRP A 22 -8.45 -16.10 -1.95
CA TRP A 22 -8.85 -15.67 -3.30
C TRP A 22 -9.43 -14.26 -3.33
N ASP A 23 -10.24 -13.86 -2.34
CA ASP A 23 -10.77 -12.50 -2.24
C ASP A 23 -9.66 -11.47 -2.02
N LEU A 24 -8.66 -11.85 -1.22
CA LEU A 24 -7.49 -11.02 -0.97
C LEU A 24 -6.62 -10.87 -2.23
N LEU A 25 -6.47 -11.95 -3.00
CA LEU A 25 -5.72 -11.92 -4.25
C LEU A 25 -6.41 -11.01 -5.28
N ILE A 26 -7.69 -11.23 -5.57
CA ILE A 26 -8.39 -10.50 -6.65
C ILE A 26 -8.68 -9.04 -6.32
N GLY A 27 -8.74 -8.66 -5.03
CA GLY A 27 -9.02 -7.28 -4.63
C GLY A 27 -7.78 -6.39 -4.48
N VAL A 28 -6.62 -6.83 -4.99
CA VAL A 28 -5.45 -5.97 -5.23
C VAL A 28 -5.55 -5.42 -6.65
N GLN A 29 -5.21 -4.14 -6.86
CA GLN A 29 -5.21 -3.51 -8.18
C GLN A 29 -4.08 -4.06 -9.05
N ASP A 30 -4.34 -4.22 -10.34
CA ASP A 30 -3.37 -4.81 -11.27
C ASP A 30 -2.13 -3.93 -11.45
N LEU A 31 -2.29 -2.60 -11.45
CA LEU A 31 -1.16 -1.65 -11.54
C LEU A 31 -0.18 -1.81 -10.38
N THR A 32 -0.66 -2.16 -9.19
CA THR A 32 0.15 -2.22 -7.96
C THR A 32 0.39 -3.65 -7.48
N ARG A 33 -0.05 -4.64 -8.25
CA ARG A 33 0.16 -6.05 -7.96
C ARG A 33 1.61 -6.40 -8.25
N GLN A 34 2.23 -7.13 -7.33
CA GLN A 34 3.56 -7.67 -7.58
C GLN A 34 3.53 -8.70 -8.71
N GLY A 35 4.50 -8.60 -9.62
CA GLY A 35 4.63 -9.48 -10.78
C GLY A 35 3.82 -8.98 -11.98
N VAL A 36 3.56 -9.87 -12.95
CA VAL A 36 2.91 -9.55 -14.24
C VAL A 36 1.58 -10.29 -14.39
N LEU A 37 0.91 -10.60 -13.28
CA LEU A 37 -0.34 -11.35 -13.27
C LEU A 37 -1.55 -10.41 -13.32
N ARG A 38 -2.46 -10.66 -14.26
CA ARG A 38 -3.77 -9.98 -14.34
C ARG A 38 -4.87 -11.01 -14.43
N LEU A 39 -5.96 -10.76 -13.72
CA LEU A 39 -7.06 -11.72 -13.56
C LEU A 39 -8.32 -11.18 -14.21
N ARG A 40 -9.04 -12.02 -14.95
CA ARG A 40 -10.32 -11.68 -15.57
C ARG A 40 -11.29 -12.86 -15.48
N ARG A 41 -12.58 -12.61 -15.63
CA ARG A 41 -13.57 -13.69 -15.69
C ARG A 41 -13.56 -14.31 -17.10
N PRO A 42 -13.86 -15.62 -17.23
CA PRO A 42 -14.07 -16.22 -18.54
C PRO A 42 -15.15 -15.47 -19.32
N GLY A 43 -14.89 -15.20 -20.60
CA GLY A 43 -15.81 -14.46 -21.47
C GLY A 43 -15.88 -12.95 -21.25
N THR A 44 -15.04 -12.36 -20.38
CA THR A 44 -14.95 -10.90 -20.22
C THR A 44 -13.62 -10.37 -20.74
N GLU A 45 -13.63 -9.15 -21.29
CA GLU A 45 -12.43 -8.42 -21.70
C GLU A 45 -11.83 -7.60 -20.55
N ALA A 46 -12.66 -7.17 -19.59
CA ALA A 46 -12.20 -6.38 -18.45
C ALA A 46 -11.43 -7.22 -17.42
N PHE A 47 -10.31 -6.67 -16.95
CA PHE A 47 -9.57 -7.22 -15.82
C PHE A 47 -10.23 -6.84 -14.49
N LEU A 48 -10.05 -7.68 -13.47
CA LEU A 48 -10.67 -7.52 -12.15
C LEU A 48 -10.07 -6.37 -11.33
N GLY A 49 -8.81 -5.98 -11.59
CA GLY A 49 -8.07 -4.95 -10.86
C GLY A 49 -7.77 -3.71 -11.69
N ASP A 50 -8.65 -3.34 -12.63
CA ASP A 50 -8.47 -2.22 -13.56
C ASP A 50 -9.13 -0.92 -13.05
N GLU A 51 -8.96 -0.59 -11.77
CA GLU A 51 -9.49 0.66 -11.23
C GLU A 51 -8.59 1.85 -11.57
N LYS A 52 -9.23 3.00 -11.83
CA LYS A 52 -8.53 4.28 -12.02
C LYS A 52 -7.87 4.72 -10.70
N MET A 53 -6.74 5.42 -10.81
CA MET A 53 -6.00 5.98 -9.65
C MET A 53 -5.46 4.92 -8.67
N ALA A 54 -5.08 3.73 -9.14
CA ALA A 54 -4.52 2.68 -8.29
C ALA A 54 -3.19 3.06 -7.58
N ALA A 55 -2.47 4.07 -8.10
CA ALA A 55 -1.27 4.64 -7.49
C ALA A 55 -1.31 6.18 -7.58
N PRO A 56 -1.52 6.91 -6.48
CA PRO A 56 -1.63 8.37 -6.48
C PRO A 56 -0.28 9.03 -6.83
N PRO A 57 -0.26 10.29 -7.30
CA PRO A 57 0.97 10.98 -7.65
C PRO A 57 1.86 11.27 -6.42
N VAL A 58 3.17 11.41 -6.63
CA VAL A 58 4.15 11.70 -5.59
C VAL A 58 3.84 12.96 -4.77
N THR A 59 3.09 13.92 -5.33
CA THR A 59 2.65 15.13 -4.63
C THR A 59 1.77 14.84 -3.41
N THR A 60 1.13 13.67 -3.34
CA THR A 60 0.33 13.27 -2.17
C THR A 60 1.15 12.57 -1.10
N LEU A 61 2.46 12.32 -1.30
CA LEU A 61 3.26 11.43 -0.44
C LEU A 61 3.23 11.83 1.04
N ARG A 62 3.25 13.13 1.35
CA ARG A 62 3.15 13.63 2.73
C ARG A 62 1.79 13.34 3.37
N GLU A 63 0.72 13.46 2.59
CA GLU A 63 -0.61 13.10 3.03
C GLU A 63 -0.71 11.59 3.25
N LEU A 64 -0.15 10.79 2.34
CA LEU A 64 -0.05 9.34 2.48
C LEU A 64 0.70 8.95 3.75
N GLU A 65 1.80 9.63 4.07
CA GLU A 65 2.58 9.39 5.28
C GLU A 65 1.79 9.73 6.54
N ALA A 66 1.18 10.91 6.60
CA ALA A 66 0.37 11.32 7.76
C ALA A 66 -0.78 10.33 8.02
N VAL A 67 -1.45 9.92 6.94
CA VAL A 67 -2.51 8.91 6.94
C VAL A 67 -1.94 7.53 7.25
N ALA A 68 -0.74 7.16 6.83
CA ALA A 68 -0.14 5.88 7.21
C ALA A 68 0.24 5.84 8.70
N TYR A 69 0.82 6.93 9.20
CA TYR A 69 1.30 7.07 10.57
C TYR A 69 0.16 7.01 11.59
N GLN A 70 -0.93 7.73 11.36
CA GLN A 70 -2.12 7.68 12.23
C GLN A 70 -2.70 6.27 12.36
N PHE A 71 -2.57 5.44 11.31
CA PHE A 71 -3.21 4.13 11.19
C PHE A 71 -2.30 2.96 11.54
N SER A 72 -1.02 3.22 11.80
CA SER A 72 -0.09 2.23 12.35
C SER A 72 -0.46 1.77 13.78
N ASN A 73 -1.38 2.47 14.46
CA ASN A 73 -1.88 2.07 15.78
C ASN A 73 -2.98 0.99 15.67
N ARG A 74 -3.00 0.03 16.60
CA ARG A 74 -3.88 -1.17 16.54
C ARG A 74 -5.37 -0.91 16.80
N ARG A 75 -5.77 0.29 17.23
CA ARG A 75 -7.18 0.68 17.43
C ARG A 75 -7.57 1.79 16.48
N ILE A 76 -8.44 1.45 15.54
CA ILE A 76 -9.12 2.40 14.67
C ILE A 76 -10.57 2.41 15.14
N ASP A 77 -10.88 3.35 16.04
CA ASP A 77 -12.23 3.54 16.56
C ASP A 77 -13.00 4.59 15.71
N ASP A 78 -12.29 5.36 14.87
CA ASP A 78 -12.84 6.38 13.96
C ASP A 78 -13.10 5.81 12.55
N LEU A 79 -14.38 5.66 12.22
CA LEU A 79 -14.84 5.15 10.93
C LEU A 79 -14.61 6.13 9.78
N ASP A 80 -14.64 7.44 10.01
CA ASP A 80 -14.44 8.45 8.97
C ASP A 80 -12.98 8.59 8.59
N ALA A 81 -12.10 8.53 9.59
CA ALA A 81 -10.68 8.39 9.36
C ALA A 81 -10.40 7.11 8.57
N LEU A 82 -10.96 5.96 8.97
CA LEU A 82 -10.81 4.69 8.25
C LEU A 82 -11.29 4.75 6.80
N ARG A 83 -12.42 5.43 6.55
CA ARG A 83 -12.93 5.67 5.20
C ARG A 83 -11.96 6.50 4.37
N LYS A 84 -11.42 7.59 4.92
CA LYS A 84 -10.39 8.39 4.25
C LYS A 84 -9.17 7.54 3.92
N TRP A 85 -8.64 6.80 4.89
CA TRP A 85 -7.49 5.91 4.70
C TRP A 85 -7.73 4.83 3.63
N LEU A 86 -8.93 4.26 3.58
CA LEU A 86 -9.32 3.29 2.55
C LEU A 86 -9.66 3.92 1.20
N ALA A 87 -10.01 5.20 1.15
CA ALA A 87 -10.25 5.94 -0.08
C ALA A 87 -8.93 6.38 -0.72
N VAL A 88 -7.89 6.58 0.08
CA VAL A 88 -6.53 6.67 -0.44
C VAL A 88 -6.18 5.33 -1.10
N PRO A 89 -5.60 5.30 -2.30
CA PRO A 89 -5.08 4.07 -2.94
C PRO A 89 -3.82 3.54 -2.23
N VAL A 90 -3.74 3.70 -0.91
CA VAL A 90 -2.85 2.94 -0.04
C VAL A 90 -3.36 1.52 -0.11
N ALA A 91 -2.77 0.72 -1.00
CA ALA A 91 -3.09 -0.70 -1.12
C ALA A 91 -3.00 -1.32 0.29
N PRO A 92 -4.11 -1.66 0.96
CA PRO A 92 -4.05 -2.37 2.22
C PRO A 92 -3.99 -3.85 1.85
N GLY A 93 -2.89 -4.19 1.17
CA GLY A 93 -2.55 -5.51 0.71
C GLY A 93 -1.50 -6.09 1.64
N PRO A 94 -1.79 -7.13 2.42
CA PRO A 94 -0.79 -7.90 3.17
C PRO A 94 0.23 -8.63 2.26
N SER A 95 0.28 -8.31 0.96
CA SER A 95 1.11 -8.94 -0.07
C SER A 95 2.58 -8.53 -0.01
N LEU A 96 2.89 -7.39 0.62
CA LEU A 96 4.25 -6.97 0.89
C LEU A 96 4.43 -7.17 2.39
N GLY A 97 5.04 -8.27 2.83
CA GLY A 97 5.16 -8.64 4.24
C GLY A 97 5.69 -7.51 5.16
N GLY A 98 5.30 -7.55 6.44
CA GLY A 98 5.77 -6.65 7.51
C GLY A 98 4.65 -5.78 8.13
N ALA A 99 4.84 -5.38 9.40
CA ALA A 99 3.90 -4.55 10.16
C ALA A 99 3.93 -3.06 9.77
N ARG A 100 5.01 -2.61 9.11
CA ARG A 100 5.23 -1.20 8.75
C ARG A 100 4.28 -0.76 7.62
N PRO A 101 3.65 0.44 7.73
CA PRO A 101 2.82 0.99 6.68
C PRO A 101 3.59 1.23 5.37
N LYS A 102 2.93 0.92 4.25
CA LYS A 102 3.49 1.14 2.91
C LYS A 102 2.39 1.45 1.91
N ALA A 103 2.72 2.21 0.87
CA ALA A 103 1.80 2.50 -0.24
C ALA A 103 2.56 2.57 -1.55
N ASN A 104 1.88 2.24 -2.64
CA ASN A 104 2.39 2.53 -3.98
C ASN A 104 2.05 3.97 -4.36
N PHE A 105 2.92 4.63 -5.12
CA PHE A 105 2.68 5.96 -5.69
C PHE A 105 3.35 6.07 -7.06
N THR A 106 2.93 7.05 -7.85
CA THR A 106 3.47 7.34 -9.17
C THR A 106 4.35 8.58 -9.11
N ASP A 107 5.59 8.51 -9.60
CA ASP A 107 6.48 9.67 -9.68
C ASP A 107 6.13 10.59 -10.87
N THR A 108 6.76 11.77 -10.94
CA THR A 108 6.53 12.78 -11.98
C THR A 108 6.79 12.29 -13.40
N ASP A 109 7.64 11.27 -13.57
CA ASP A 109 7.93 10.61 -14.85
C ASP A 109 6.97 9.45 -15.18
N GLY A 110 5.97 9.18 -14.32
CA GLY A 110 5.02 8.09 -14.48
C GLY A 110 5.50 6.74 -13.94
N SER A 111 6.71 6.66 -13.37
CA SER A 111 7.22 5.42 -12.78
C SER A 111 6.49 5.07 -11.47
N LEU A 112 6.36 3.77 -11.19
CA LEU A 112 5.69 3.25 -9.99
C LEU A 112 6.70 3.01 -8.87
N TRP A 113 6.40 3.52 -7.67
CA TRP A 113 7.25 3.44 -6.49
C TRP A 113 6.50 2.91 -5.28
N ILE A 114 7.24 2.41 -4.30
CA ILE A 114 6.71 2.03 -2.98
C ILE A 114 7.26 3.01 -1.93
N GLY A 115 6.37 3.78 -1.31
CA GLY A 115 6.65 4.55 -0.11
C GLY A 115 6.61 3.63 1.12
N LYS A 116 7.70 3.61 1.88
CA LYS A 116 7.77 2.95 3.19
C LYS A 116 7.71 4.03 4.27
N PHE A 117 6.63 4.07 5.03
CA PHE A 117 6.38 5.16 5.98
C PHE A 117 6.79 4.77 7.40
N PRO A 118 7.16 5.73 8.26
CA PRO A 118 7.31 5.49 9.69
C PRO A 118 6.06 4.87 10.31
N ALA A 119 6.28 3.94 11.23
CA ALA A 119 5.25 3.41 12.11
C ALA A 119 5.33 4.13 13.46
N ARG A 120 4.18 4.27 14.14
CA ARG A 120 4.11 4.97 15.42
C ARG A 120 4.82 4.23 16.56
N ASP A 121 4.97 2.92 16.43
CA ASP A 121 5.70 2.06 17.36
C ASP A 121 7.19 1.88 16.99
N ASP A 122 7.70 2.63 16.01
CA ASP A 122 9.14 2.70 15.73
C ASP A 122 9.89 3.30 16.94
N ASP A 123 10.88 2.57 17.44
CA ASP A 123 11.78 3.02 18.52
C ASP A 123 13.04 3.74 18.00
N ARG A 124 13.21 3.79 16.68
CA ARG A 124 14.34 4.37 15.96
C ARG A 124 13.93 4.74 14.54
N ASP A 125 14.75 5.55 13.86
CA ASP A 125 14.53 5.88 12.45
C ASP A 125 14.89 4.69 11.55
N VAL A 126 13.93 3.78 11.38
CA VAL A 126 14.06 2.59 10.52
C VAL A 126 14.29 2.99 9.06
N GLY A 127 13.72 4.10 8.59
CA GLY A 127 13.93 4.57 7.22
C GLY A 127 15.38 4.96 6.96
N ALA A 128 15.99 5.70 7.91
CA ALA A 128 17.41 6.01 7.86
C ALA A 128 18.29 4.76 7.94
N TRP A 129 17.92 3.77 8.76
CA TRP A 129 18.64 2.49 8.83
C TRP A 129 18.54 1.68 7.53
N GLU A 130 17.36 1.61 6.91
CA GLU A 130 17.21 0.95 5.60
C GLU A 130 18.08 1.64 4.54
N TYR A 131 18.12 2.97 4.53
CA TYR A 131 18.97 3.73 3.62
C TYR A 131 20.47 3.51 3.90
N ALA A 132 20.88 3.50 5.16
CA ALA A 132 22.27 3.21 5.54
C ALA A 132 22.71 1.81 5.09
N VAL A 133 21.85 0.80 5.26
CA VAL A 133 22.12 -0.57 4.80
C VAL A 133 22.19 -0.65 3.27
N HIS A 134 21.30 0.06 2.57
CA HIS A 134 21.36 0.18 1.11
C HIS A 134 22.70 0.76 0.65
N GLN A 135 23.15 1.87 1.26
CA GLN A 135 24.44 2.50 0.94
C GLN A 135 25.63 1.55 1.19
N LEU A 136 25.58 0.75 2.28
CA LEU A 136 26.59 -0.26 2.57
C LEU A 136 26.60 -1.39 1.54
N ALA A 137 25.42 -1.85 1.09
CA ALA A 137 25.30 -2.86 0.04
C ALA A 137 25.92 -2.37 -1.27
N GLN A 138 25.63 -1.12 -1.66
CA GLN A 138 26.24 -0.49 -2.84
C GLN A 138 27.77 -0.40 -2.72
N ALA A 139 28.28 0.02 -1.55
CA ALA A 139 29.73 0.09 -1.30
C ALA A 139 30.41 -1.29 -1.33
N ALA A 140 29.70 -2.35 -0.97
CA ALA A 140 30.17 -3.73 -1.04
C ALA A 140 30.01 -4.39 -2.43
N GLY A 141 29.45 -3.68 -3.42
CA GLY A 141 29.16 -4.23 -4.75
C GLY A 141 27.99 -5.22 -4.78
N VAL A 142 27.14 -5.22 -3.77
CA VAL A 142 25.92 -6.04 -3.72
C VAL A 142 24.81 -5.31 -4.47
N ALA A 143 24.40 -5.85 -5.61
CA ALA A 143 23.24 -5.37 -6.33
C ALA A 143 21.96 -5.80 -5.59
N ASP A 144 21.29 -4.87 -4.93
CA ASP A 144 19.99 -5.10 -4.30
C ASP A 144 18.80 -4.79 -5.22
N GLY A 145 19.07 -4.22 -6.40
CA GLY A 145 18.05 -3.90 -7.41
C GLY A 145 17.06 -2.82 -6.96
N LEU A 146 17.39 -2.08 -5.90
CA LEU A 146 16.55 -1.04 -5.34
C LEU A 146 17.10 0.33 -5.72
N HIS A 147 16.21 1.25 -6.06
CA HIS A 147 16.52 2.68 -6.10
C HIS A 147 15.95 3.31 -4.84
N TYR A 148 16.81 3.82 -3.95
CA TYR A 148 16.38 4.63 -2.81
C TYR A 148 16.39 6.11 -3.19
N ARG A 149 15.28 6.80 -2.94
CA ARG A 149 15.26 8.27 -2.86
C ARG A 149 14.99 8.64 -1.41
N GLY A 150 15.96 9.28 -0.78
CA GLY A 150 15.77 9.83 0.57
C GLY A 150 14.70 10.92 0.51
N GLY A 151 13.63 10.77 1.28
CA GLY A 151 12.71 11.87 1.53
C GLY A 151 13.47 12.95 2.29
N GLN A 152 13.62 14.14 1.71
CA GLN A 152 13.97 15.30 2.53
C GLN A 152 12.74 15.68 3.36
N PRO A 153 12.93 16.07 4.64
CA PRO A 153 11.83 16.41 5.56
C PRO A 153 10.98 17.61 5.09
#